data_AF-R5AI03-F1
#
_entry.id   AF-R5AI03-F1
#
_cell.length_a   1.000
_cell.length_b   1.000
_cell.length_c   1.000
_cell.angle_alpha   90.00
_cell.angle_beta   90.00
_cell.angle_gamma   90.00
#
_symmetry.space_group_name_H-M   'P 1'
#
loop_
_entity.id
_entity.type
_entity.pdbx_description
1 polymer ?
#
loop_
_entity_poly.entity_id
_entity_poly.type
_entity_poly.pdbx_seq_one_letter_code
_entity_poly.pdbx_strand_id
1 'polypeptide(L)' 'MRCSCQNCGVYMVQDERGLESRCICPNCFWTCSACMGTEQTPVQKEGLELIAMLRERYDRQQDTEE' A
#
# COMPACT_ATOMS: atom_id res chain seq x y z
N MET A 1 7.22 8.92 -5.42
CA MET A 1 8.15 8.56 -4.32
C MET A 1 9.15 7.55 -4.82
N ARG A 2 10.41 7.64 -4.39
CA ARG A 2 11.50 6.74 -4.81
C ARG A 2 12.08 6.06 -3.58
N CYS A 3 12.13 4.73 -3.58
CA CYS A 3 12.59 3.93 -2.46
C CYS A 3 13.64 2.90 -2.89
N SER A 4 14.27 2.25 -1.92
CA SER A 4 15.13 1.09 -2.16
C SER A 4 14.30 -0.19 -2.34
N CYS A 5 14.80 -1.12 -3.16
CA CYS A 5 14.15 -2.39 -3.41
C CYS A 5 14.09 -3.24 -2.14
N GLN A 6 12.90 -3.71 -1.76
CA GLN A 6 12.72 -4.57 -0.59
C GLN A 6 13.36 -5.96 -0.73
N ASN A 7 13.69 -6.37 -1.96
CA ASN A 7 14.32 -7.66 -2.22
C ASN A 7 15.86 -7.61 -2.21
N CYS A 8 16.48 -6.53 -2.71
CA CYS A 8 17.93 -6.45 -2.86
C CYS A 8 18.58 -5.12 -2.42
N GLY A 9 17.81 -4.17 -1.89
CA GLY A 9 18.31 -2.89 -1.35
C GLY A 9 18.69 -1.82 -2.37
N VAL A 10 18.77 -2.16 -3.66
CA VAL A 10 19.16 -1.23 -4.73
C VAL A 10 18.09 -0.14 -4.92
N TYR A 11 18.54 1.10 -5.19
CA TYR A 11 17.66 2.23 -5.49
C TYR A 11 16.79 1.95 -6.72
N MET A 12 15.48 2.13 -6.58
CA MET A 12 14.53 1.81 -7.64
C MET A 12 14.28 3.00 -8.57
N VAL A 13 14.01 2.70 -9.85
CA VAL A 13 13.61 3.67 -10.86
C VAL A 13 12.08 3.76 -10.91
N GLN A 14 11.52 4.96 -10.99
CA GLN A 14 10.07 5.14 -11.09
C GLN A 14 9.62 5.08 -12.57
N ASP A 15 8.65 4.21 -12.86
CA ASP A 15 7.84 4.22 -14.09
C ASP A 15 6.61 5.11 -13.83
N GLU A 16 6.59 6.29 -14.43
CA GLU A 16 5.60 7.33 -14.17
C GLU A 16 4.35 7.16 -15.06
N ARG A 17 3.23 6.74 -14.44
CA ARG A 17 1.94 6.45 -15.12
C ARG A 17 0.74 6.92 -14.29
N GLY A 18 0.85 8.06 -13.62
CA GLY A 18 -0.22 8.55 -12.73
C GLY A 18 -0.46 7.58 -11.56
N LEU A 19 -1.70 7.14 -11.36
CA LEU A 19 -2.06 6.17 -10.31
C LEU A 19 -1.47 4.77 -10.56
N GLU A 20 -1.18 4.42 -11.82
CA GLU A 20 -0.53 3.16 -12.19
C GLU A 20 1.00 3.23 -12.08
N SER A 21 1.55 4.31 -11.54
CA SER A 21 2.99 4.43 -11.35
C SER A 21 3.51 3.31 -10.47
N ARG A 22 4.75 2.91 -10.71
CA ARG A 22 5.41 1.88 -9.90
C ARG A 22 6.91 2.10 -9.90
N CYS A 23 7.57 1.60 -8.86
CA CYS A 23 9.02 1.53 -8.81
C CYS A 23 9.46 0.18 -9.38
N ILE A 24 10.46 0.18 -10.26
CA ILE A 24 11.07 -1.01 -10.85
C ILE A 24 12.53 -1.08 -10.41
N CYS A 25 12.95 -2.22 -9.87
CA CYS A 25 14.35 -2.43 -9.48
C CYS A 25 15.21 -2.72 -10.73
N PRO A 26 16.31 -1.98 -10.96
CA PRO A 26 17.17 -2.22 -12.13
C PRO A 26 18.03 -3.49 -12.01
N ASN A 27 18.16 -4.07 -10.80
CA ASN A 27 19.00 -5.25 -10.56
C ASN A 27 18.20 -6.56 -10.63
N CYS A 28 17.08 -6.64 -9.92
CA CYS A 28 16.29 -7.87 -9.81
C CYS A 28 14.89 -7.78 -10.43
N PHE A 29 14.56 -6.67 -11.09
CA PHE A 29 13.27 -6.41 -11.76
C PHE A 29 12.02 -6.49 -10.88
N TRP A 30 12.18 -6.55 -9.56
CA TRP A 30 11.06 -6.45 -8.63
C TRP A 30 10.33 -5.12 -8.81
N THR A 31 9.00 -5.18 -8.76
CA THR A 31 8.12 -4.03 -8.98
C THR A 31 7.30 -3.73 -7.73
N CYS A 32 7.18 -2.45 -7.36
CA CYS A 32 6.49 -2.03 -6.15
C CYS A 32 5.61 -0.80 -6.39
N SER A 33 4.36 -0.85 -5.94
CA SER A 33 3.40 0.26 -5.96
C SER A 33 2.87 0.61 -4.56
N ALA A 34 3.47 0.09 -3.48
CA ALA A 34 2.96 0.18 -2.11
C ALA A 34 2.68 1.62 -1.64
N CYS A 35 3.41 2.59 -2.16
CA CYS A 35 3.24 3.99 -1.76
C CYS A 35 2.23 4.76 -2.62
N MET A 36 1.74 4.18 -3.73
CA MET A 36 0.87 4.87 -4.71
C MET A 36 -0.57 5.11 -4.23
N GLY A 37 -0.86 4.79 -2.98
CA GLY A 37 -2.24 4.74 -2.49
C GLY A 37 -2.96 3.50 -3.02
N THR A 38 -4.15 3.25 -2.49
CA THR A 38 -5.05 2.20 -2.99
C THR A 38 -6.04 2.80 -3.98
N GLU A 39 -6.69 1.96 -4.77
CA GLU A 39 -7.82 2.38 -5.63
C GLU A 39 -9.05 2.85 -4.81
N GLN A 40 -9.01 2.66 -3.48
CA GLN A 40 -10.13 3.00 -2.62
C GLN A 40 -10.38 4.51 -2.65
N THR A 41 -11.62 4.87 -2.95
CA THR A 41 -12.06 6.26 -2.92
C THR A 41 -11.95 6.79 -1.48
N PRO A 42 -11.47 8.02 -1.28
CA PRO A 42 -11.47 8.65 0.02
C PRO A 42 -12.86 8.63 0.65
N VAL A 43 -12.93 8.24 1.91
CA VAL A 43 -14.20 8.10 2.62
C VAL A 43 -14.68 9.47 3.09
N GLN A 44 -15.98 9.71 2.97
CA GLN A 44 -16.61 10.91 3.52
C GLN A 44 -16.69 10.84 5.04
N LYS A 45 -16.77 12.00 5.71
CA LYS A 45 -16.73 12.10 7.17
C LYS A 45 -17.76 11.18 7.85
N GLU A 46 -18.96 11.11 7.29
CA GLU A 46 -20.10 10.35 7.80
C GLU A 46 -19.82 8.84 7.85
N GLY A 47 -18.92 8.33 7.00
CA GLY A 47 -18.55 6.92 6.97
C GLY A 47 -17.40 6.54 7.92
N LEU A 48 -16.74 7.51 8.55
CA LEU A 48 -15.53 7.25 9.35
C LEU A 48 -15.83 6.42 10.61
N GLU A 49 -16.95 6.69 11.30
CA GLU A 49 -17.34 5.96 12.52
C GLU A 49 -17.59 4.48 12.22
N LEU A 50 -18.28 4.18 11.11
CA LEU A 50 -18.53 2.82 10.67
C LEU A 50 -17.22 2.08 10.36
N ILE A 51 -16.28 2.74 9.67
CA ILE A 51 -14.98 2.15 9.34
C ILE A 51 -14.17 1.88 10.60
N ALA A 52 -14.15 2.79 11.57
CA ALA A 52 -13.46 2.58 12.84
C ALA A 52 -14.02 1.36 13.57
N MET A 53 -15.35 1.25 13.69
CA MET A 53 -16.01 0.09 14.31
C MET A 53 -15.69 -1.22 13.57
N LEU A 54 -15.72 -1.22 12.24
CA LEU A 54 -15.39 -2.41 11.44
C LEU A 54 -13.93 -2.82 11.63
N ARG A 55 -13.01 -1.85 11.73
CA ARG A 55 -11.59 -2.11 11.97
C ARG A 55 -11.36 -2.77 13.32
N GLU A 56 -11.95 -2.24 14.39
CA GLU A 56 -11.88 -2.83 15.73
C GLU A 56 -12.44 -4.25 15.79
N ARG A 57 -13.47 -4.55 14.99
CA ARG A 57 -14.02 -5.91 14.90
C ARG A 57 -13.06 -6.85 14.19
N TYR A 58 -12.43 -6.41 13.10
CA TYR A 58 -11.46 -7.20 12.36
C TYR A 58 -10.22 -7.52 13.18
N ASP A 59 -9.63 -6.52 13.84
CA ASP A 59 -8.42 -6.71 14.65
C ASP A 59 -8.67 -7.73 15.78
N ARG A 60 -9.84 -7.64 16.46
CA ARG A 60 -10.24 -8.65 17.46
C ARG A 60 -10.39 -10.06 16.90
N GLN A 61 -10.87 -10.22 15.66
CA GLN A 61 -11.00 -11.53 15.04
C GLN A 61 -9.63 -12.15 14.78
N GLN A 62 -8.67 -11.36 14.27
CA GLN A 62 -7.30 -11.83 14.03
C GLN A 62 -6.59 -12.28 15.30
N ASP A 63 -6.73 -11.51 16.39
CA ASP A 63 -6.15 -11.87 17.70
C ASP A 63 -6.70 -13.19 18.28
N THR A 64 -7.86 -13.66 17.78
CA THR A 64 -8.46 -14.93 18.23
C THR A 64 -8.04 -16.13 17.37
N GLU A 65 -7.44 -15.88 16.20
CA GLU A 65 -7.06 -16.89 15.20
C GLU A 65 -5.57 -17.27 15.27
N GLU A 66 -4.74 -16.54 16.02
CA GLU A 66 -3.33 -16.86 16.36
C GLU A 66 -3.20 -17.65 17.68
#